data_AF-A0A8D5JKE6-F1
#
_entry.id   AF-A0A8D5JKE6-F1
#
_cell.length_a   1.000
_cell.length_b   1.000
_cell.length_c   1.000
_cell.angle_alpha   90.00
_cell.angle_beta   90.00
_cell.angle_gamma   90.00
#
_symmetry.space_group_name_H-M   'P 1'
#
loop_
_entity.id
_entity.type
_entity.pdbx_description
1 polymer ?
#
loop_
_entity_poly.entity_id
_entity_poly.type
_entity_poly.pdbx_seq_one_letter_code
_entity_poly.pdbx_strand_id
1 'polypeptide(L)' 'MWTEERRRKQAQICKETKPWKHSSGPRSREGKKIASQNALKHGFRGGILRQANNLISRNNKLLKEIK' A
#
# COMPACT_ATOMS: atom_id res chain seq x y z
N MET A 1 -22.28 3.54 -2.94
CA MET A 1 -21.71 4.90 -2.81
C MET A 1 -21.75 5.31 -1.32
N TRP A 2 -20.68 5.90 -0.78
CA TRP A 2 -20.63 6.35 0.62
C TRP A 2 -21.39 7.67 0.79
N THR A 3 -22.61 7.61 1.32
CA THR A 3 -23.39 8.81 1.68
C THR A 3 -22.75 9.54 2.86
N GLU A 4 -23.03 10.83 2.97
CA GLU A 4 -22.50 11.67 4.05
C GLU A 4 -22.96 11.18 5.43
N GLU A 5 -24.23 10.79 5.56
CA GLU A 5 -24.78 10.21 6.78
C GLU A 5 -24.04 8.92 7.19
N ARG A 6 -23.79 8.01 6.24
CA ARG A 6 -23.01 6.79 6.51
C ARG A 6 -21.60 7.13 6.97
N ARG A 7 -20.93 8.08 6.32
CA ARG A 7 -19.57 8.52 6.71
C ARG A 7 -19.55 9.06 8.14
N ARG A 8 -20.53 9.87 8.54
CA ARG A 8 -20.65 10.42 9.89
C ARG A 8 -20.90 9.33 10.93
N LYS A 9 -21.84 8.42 10.66
CA LYS A 9 -22.11 7.27 11.54
C LYS A 9 -20.86 6.42 11.75
N GLN A 10 -20.10 6.16 10.69
CA GLN A 10 -18.89 5.36 10.80
C GLN A 10 -17.75 6.10 11.50
N ALA A 11 -17.65 7.42 11.33
CA ALA A 11 -16.71 8.23 12.08
C ALA A 11 -17.01 8.20 13.60
N GLN A 12 -18.29 8.24 14.00
CA GLN A 12 -18.68 8.08 15.42
C GLN A 12 -18.26 6.71 15.96
N ILE A 13 -18.60 5.63 15.25
CA ILE A 13 -18.22 4.26 15.63
C ILE A 13 -16.69 4.14 15.80
N CYS A 14 -15.89 4.67 14.87
CA CYS A 14 -14.43 4.66 14.98
C CYS A 14 -13.93 5.44 16.20
N LYS A 15 -14.54 6.59 16.53
CA LYS A 15 -14.17 7.40 17.71
C LYS A 15 -14.55 6.73 19.04
N GLU A 16 -15.66 6.01 19.07
CA GLU A 16 -16.13 5.28 20.24
C GLU A 16 -15.28 4.03 20.48
N THR A 17 -15.14 3.19 19.45
CA THR A 17 -14.43 1.89 19.54
C THR A 17 -12.91 2.04 19.58
N LYS A 18 -12.35 3.15 19.08
CA LYS A 18 -10.91 3.47 19.07
C LYS A 18 -10.05 2.26 18.66
N PRO A 19 -10.30 1.62 17.50
CA PRO A 19 -9.70 0.33 17.16
C PRO A 19 -8.17 0.35 17.14
N TRP A 20 -7.55 1.53 16.92
CA TRP A 20 -6.11 1.72 17.00
C TRP A 20 -5.51 1.39 18.37
N LYS A 21 -6.28 1.49 19.47
CA LYS A 21 -5.83 1.10 20.82
C LYS A 21 -5.61 -0.41 20.95
N HIS A 22 -6.31 -1.21 20.15
CA HIS A 22 -6.21 -2.68 20.14
C HIS A 22 -5.34 -3.20 18.99
N SER A 23 -4.67 -2.31 18.26
CA SER A 23 -3.81 -2.71 17.16
C SER A 23 -2.58 -3.48 17.68
N SER A 24 -2.39 -4.70 17.19
CA SER A 24 -1.25 -5.58 17.50
C SER A 24 -0.08 -5.44 16.51
N GLY A 25 0.06 -4.26 15.89
CA GLY A 25 1.13 -4.00 14.94
C GLY A 25 2.54 -4.04 15.58
N PRO A 26 3.60 -4.14 14.76
CA PRO A 26 4.97 -4.22 15.26
C PRO A 26 5.38 -2.94 16.02
N ARG A 27 5.84 -3.12 17.26
CA ARG A 27 6.31 -2.02 18.12
C ARG A 27 7.80 -1.71 17.94
N SER A 28 8.61 -2.72 17.62
CA SER A 28 10.06 -2.58 17.41
C SER A 28 10.41 -2.03 16.02
N ARG A 29 11.63 -1.48 15.90
CA ARG A 29 12.16 -0.97 14.62
C ARG A 29 12.30 -2.09 13.59
N GLU A 30 12.74 -3.25 14.04
CA GLU A 30 12.93 -4.48 13.27
C GLU A 30 11.59 -4.98 12.75
N GLY A 31 10.57 -5.03 13.62
CA GLY A 31 9.22 -5.44 13.24
C GLY A 31 8.60 -4.50 12.20
N LYS A 32 8.82 -3.19 12.35
CA LYS A 32 8.37 -2.19 11.35
C LYS A 32 9.08 -2.38 10.01
N LYS A 33 10.39 -2.68 10.01
CA LYS A 33 11.15 -2.98 8.79
C LYS A 33 10.62 -4.21 8.06
N ILE A 34 10.22 -5.25 8.80
CA ILE A 34 9.61 -6.46 8.20
C ILE A 34 8.23 -6.12 7.64
N ALA A 35 7.38 -5.43 8.40
CA ALA A 35 6.03 -5.08 7.95
C ALA A 35 6.03 -4.17 6.71
N SER A 36 7.02 -3.28 6.55
CA SER A 36 7.13 -2.45 5.34
C SER A 36 7.38 -3.28 4.07
N GLN A 37 7.97 -4.47 4.19
CA GLN A 37 8.17 -5.37 3.05
C GLN A 37 6.87 -6.04 2.58
N ASN A 38 5.79 -6.02 3.37
CA ASN A 38 4.51 -6.60 2.93
C ASN A 38 3.97 -5.92 1.67
N ALA A 39 4.31 -4.65 1.43
CA ALA A 39 3.97 -3.95 0.19
C ALA A 39 4.57 -4.60 -1.07
N LEU A 40 5.68 -5.35 -0.92
CA LEU A 40 6.36 -6.05 -2.01
C LEU A 40 5.76 -7.42 -2.29
N LYS A 41 5.14 -8.07 -1.29
CA LYS A 41 4.56 -9.42 -1.41
C LYS A 41 3.47 -9.50 -2.48
N HIS A 42 2.73 -8.42 -2.72
CA HIS A 42 1.65 -8.39 -3.71
C HIS A 42 2.12 -7.96 -5.13
N GLY A 43 3.33 -8.39 -5.52
CA GLY A 43 3.83 -8.23 -6.88
C GLY A 43 4.35 -6.82 -7.21
N PHE A 44 5.02 -6.17 -6.26
CA PHE A 44 5.73 -4.90 -6.50
C PHE A 44 4.84 -3.77 -7.06
N ARG A 45 3.54 -3.79 -6.77
CA ARG A 45 2.58 -2.77 -7.24
C ARG A 45 2.66 -1.43 -6.50
N GLY A 46 3.64 -1.26 -5.60
CA GLY A 46 3.96 0.03 -4.99
C GLY A 46 4.36 1.07 -6.03
N GLY A 47 4.09 2.35 -5.77
CA GLY A 47 4.22 3.43 -6.76
C GLY A 47 5.58 3.50 -7.47
N ILE A 48 6.68 3.44 -6.72
CA ILE A 48 8.06 3.50 -7.26
C ILE A 48 8.38 2.28 -8.13
N LEU A 49 8.05 1.08 -7.64
CA LEU A 49 8.38 -0.17 -8.33
C LEU A 49 7.52 -0.39 -9.57
N ARG A 50 6.27 0.07 -9.57
CA ARG A 50 5.43 0.13 -10.76
C ARG A 50 6.05 1.04 -11.83
N GLN A 51 6.60 2.19 -11.45
CA GLN A 51 7.31 3.07 -12.38
C GLN A 51 8.57 2.40 -12.94
N ALA A 52 9.39 1.78 -12.08
CA ALA A 52 10.56 1.02 -12.51
C ALA A 52 10.20 -0.10 -13.50
N ASN A 53 9.16 -0.89 -13.23
CA ASN A 53 8.69 -1.95 -14.12
C ASN A 53 8.22 -1.40 -15.47
N ASN A 54 7.54 -0.24 -15.50
CA ASN A 54 7.14 0.41 -16.75
C ASN A 54 8.36 0.86 -17.57
N LEU A 55 9.38 1.43 -16.92
CA LEU A 55 10.61 1.85 -17.58
C LEU A 55 11.36 0.65 -18.17
N ILE A 56 11.50 -0.44 -17.41
CA ILE A 56 12.12 -1.69 -17.89
C ILE A 56 11.35 -2.24 -19.09
N SER A 57 10.02 -2.27 -19.03
CA SER A 57 9.19 -2.74 -20.14
C SER A 57 9.37 -1.90 -21.40
N ARG A 58 9.45 -0.56 -21.26
CA ARG A 58 9.74 0.36 -22.38
C ARG A 58 11.12 0.11 -22.97
N ASN A 59 12.15 0.00 -22.11
CA ASN A 59 13.51 -0.26 -22.55
C ASN A 59 13.60 -1.59 -23.34
N ASN A 60 12.94 -2.65 -22.86
CA ASN A 60 12.91 -3.93 -23.55
C ASN A 60 12.20 -3.87 -24.92
N LYS A 61 11.22 -2.98 -25.10
CA LYS A 61 10.60 -2.75 -26.42
C LYS A 61 11.58 -2.04 -27.35
N LEU A 62 12.20 -0.95 -26.89
CA LEU A 62 13.20 -0.23 -27.68
C LEU A 62 14.36 -1.13 -28.10
N LEU A 63 14.87 -1.97 -27.19
CA LEU A 63 15.93 -2.93 -27.51
C LEU A 63 15.51 -3.97 -28.57
N LYS A 64 14.22 -4.30 -28.68
CA LYS A 64 13.71 -5.16 -29.76
C LYS A 64 13.58 -4.43 -31.09
N GLU A 65 13.40 -3.12 -31.08
CA GLU A 65 13.28 -2.29 -32.29
C GLU A 65 14.65 -1.92 -32.88
N ILE A 66 15.69 -1.86 -32.04
CA ILE A 66 17.08 -1.59 -32.45
C ILE A 66 17.77 -2.85 -33.01
N LYS A 67 17.27 -4.04 -32.64
CA LYS A 67 17.79 -5.33 -33.09
C LYS A 67 17.08 -5.77 -34.37
#